data_AF-A0A147BA46-F1
#
_entry.id   AF-A0A147BA46-F1
#
_cell.length_a   1.000
_cell.length_b   1.000
_cell.length_c   1.000
_cell.angle_alpha   90.00
_cell.angle_beta   90.00
_cell.angle_gamma   90.00
#
_symmetry.space_group_name_H-M   'P 1'
#
loop_
_entity.id
_entity.type
_entity.pdbx_description
1 polymer ?
#
loop_
_entity_poly.entity_id
_entity_poly.type
_entity_poly.pdbx_seq_one_letter_code
_entity_poly.pdbx_strand_id
1 'polypeptide(L)'
;RMFIMLFLELSAPEPVLEAISFHVLMAFCNTLHVLQPCKAPAFAYAWLELVSHRVFLGRVLALTPQQKAWGMFAQLLNDLFKYLAPFLRNVDLEKPIQLLYKGTLRVLLVLLHDFPEFLCDYHYGFCDLIPANCIQMRNLILSAFPRHMRLPDPFTPNLKVEALPEITQAPRVLTNFASVIQPQSFKKDLDSYIKTRAPVTFLSELRSSLQATTEPGMRYNVPLMNALVLYVGTQAIAYIQSKGLTPSMSTITHSSHMDIFQNLAVDLDTEGRYLFLNAIANQLRYPNSHTHYFSCTLLYLFAEANTEAIQEQITRVLLERLIVNRPHPWGLLVTF
;
A
#
# COMPACT_ATOMS: atom_id res chain seq x y z
N ARG A 1 3.00 30.97 -10.34
CA ARG A 1 2.78 31.55 -11.70
C ARG A 1 3.93 31.25 -12.66
N MET A 2 5.18 31.64 -12.36
CA MET A 2 6.32 31.41 -13.25
C MET A 2 6.47 29.94 -13.69
N PHE A 3 6.56 29.00 -12.73
CA PHE A 3 6.72 27.58 -13.04
C PHE A 3 5.62 27.03 -13.94
N ILE A 4 4.35 27.29 -13.64
CA ILE A 4 3.25 26.74 -14.43
C ILE A 4 3.20 27.33 -15.84
N MET A 5 3.42 28.64 -15.99
CA MET A 5 3.41 29.27 -17.32
C MET A 5 4.55 28.76 -18.18
N LEU A 6 5.76 28.66 -17.61
CA LEU A 6 6.91 28.08 -18.30
C LEU A 6 6.64 26.62 -18.71
N PHE A 7 6.05 25.82 -17.83
CA PHE A 7 5.70 24.44 -18.16
C PHE A 7 4.70 24.36 -19.32
N LEU A 8 3.70 25.24 -19.34
CA LEU A 8 2.68 25.29 -20.38
C LEU A 8 3.26 25.73 -21.73
N GLU A 9 4.10 26.78 -21.74
CA GLU A 9 4.80 27.23 -22.94
C GLU A 9 5.71 26.13 -23.51
N LEU A 10 6.50 25.47 -22.66
CA LEU A 10 7.37 24.35 -23.08
C LEU A 10 6.60 23.05 -23.40
N SER A 11 5.29 23.02 -23.14
CA SER A 11 4.39 21.91 -23.47
C SER A 11 3.50 22.21 -24.69
N ALA A 12 3.76 23.29 -25.42
CA ALA A 12 3.02 23.62 -26.64
C ALA A 12 3.24 22.54 -27.72
N PRO A 13 2.25 22.31 -28.61
CA PRO A 13 2.30 21.28 -29.65
C PRO A 13 3.18 21.73 -30.83
N GLU A 14 4.47 21.92 -30.58
CA GLU A 14 5.48 22.31 -31.57
C GLU A 14 6.49 21.17 -31.75
N PRO A 15 6.90 20.81 -32.99
CA PRO A 15 7.80 19.68 -33.23
C PRO A 15 9.12 19.73 -32.45
N VAL A 16 9.68 20.93 -32.29
CA VAL A 16 10.92 21.14 -31.53
C VAL A 16 10.72 20.84 -30.04
N LEU A 17 9.58 21.25 -29.48
CA LEU A 17 9.25 21.03 -28.06
C LEU A 17 8.87 19.57 -27.80
N GLU A 18 8.19 18.91 -28.75
CA GLU A 18 7.88 17.48 -28.66
C GLU A 18 9.15 16.63 -28.58
N ALA A 19 10.17 16.96 -29.39
CA ALA A 19 11.46 16.26 -29.38
C ALA A 19 12.18 16.32 -28.02
N ILE A 20 12.00 17.42 -27.26
CA ILE A 20 12.61 17.59 -25.93
C ILE A 20 11.63 17.38 -24.77
N SER A 21 10.38 17.00 -25.06
CA SER A 21 9.27 16.99 -24.08
C SER A 21 9.57 16.16 -22.83
N PHE A 22 10.20 14.99 -22.99
CA PHE A 22 10.57 14.14 -21.85
C PHE A 22 11.66 14.77 -20.98
N HIS A 23 12.63 15.47 -21.58
CA HIS A 23 13.68 16.17 -20.83
C HIS A 23 13.12 17.38 -20.07
N VAL A 24 12.19 18.12 -20.68
CA VAL A 24 11.45 19.19 -20.01
C VAL A 24 10.70 18.61 -18.81
N LEU A 25 9.93 17.54 -19.02
CA LEU A 25 9.19 16.88 -17.95
C LEU A 25 10.12 16.43 -16.81
N MET A 26 11.26 15.84 -17.16
CA MET A 26 12.27 15.40 -16.20
C MET A 26 12.81 16.56 -15.37
N ALA A 27 13.15 17.68 -16.02
CA ALA A 27 13.62 18.89 -15.35
C ALA A 27 12.57 19.41 -14.35
N PHE A 28 11.30 19.49 -14.75
CA PHE A 28 10.22 19.95 -13.87
C PHE A 28 9.97 19.02 -12.68
N CYS A 29 9.95 17.69 -12.89
CA CYS A 29 9.83 16.74 -11.79
C CYS A 29 11.00 16.86 -10.81
N ASN A 30 12.24 17.01 -11.31
CA ASN A 30 13.42 17.19 -10.45
C ASN A 30 13.34 18.49 -9.66
N THR A 31 12.94 19.60 -10.30
CA THR A 31 12.70 20.87 -9.62
C THR A 31 11.64 20.75 -8.53
N LEU A 32 10.51 20.09 -8.82
CA LEU A 32 9.44 19.89 -7.84
C LEU A 32 9.89 18.97 -6.69
N HIS A 33 10.71 17.96 -6.94
CA HIS A 33 11.28 17.11 -5.88
C HIS A 33 12.21 17.91 -4.95
N VAL A 34 13.06 18.79 -5.52
CA VAL A 34 13.93 19.69 -4.74
C VAL A 34 13.10 20.67 -3.91
N LEU A 35 12.02 21.20 -4.48
CA LEU A 35 11.09 22.13 -3.84
C LEU A 35 9.97 21.44 -3.03
N GLN A 36 10.15 20.16 -2.67
CA GLN A 36 9.14 19.42 -1.92
C GLN A 36 8.74 20.12 -0.60
N PRO A 37 7.52 19.88 -0.09
CA PRO A 37 7.02 20.59 1.09
C PRO A 37 7.89 20.46 2.35
N CYS A 38 8.62 19.35 2.54
CA CYS A 38 9.59 19.21 3.64
C CYS A 38 10.77 20.19 3.56
N LYS A 39 11.11 20.69 2.36
CA LYS A 39 12.21 21.63 2.11
C LYS A 39 11.73 23.06 1.96
N ALA A 40 10.54 23.26 1.39
CA ALA A 40 9.90 24.57 1.24
C ALA A 40 8.44 24.56 1.75
N PRO A 41 8.20 24.50 3.08
CA PRO A 41 6.85 24.36 3.63
C PRO A 41 5.89 25.49 3.22
N ALA A 42 6.40 26.73 3.15
CA ALA A 42 5.61 27.89 2.72
C ALA A 42 5.14 27.79 1.25
N PHE A 43 5.77 26.93 0.45
CA PHE A 43 5.41 26.68 -0.94
C PHE A 43 4.47 25.48 -1.11
N ALA A 44 4.08 24.77 -0.04
CA ALA A 44 3.35 23.50 -0.12
C ALA A 44 2.03 23.56 -0.92
N TYR A 45 1.25 24.64 -0.79
CA TYR A 45 0.00 24.81 -1.55
C TYR A 45 0.26 24.99 -3.05
N ALA A 46 1.14 25.91 -3.41
CA ALA A 46 1.50 26.16 -4.80
C ALA A 46 2.21 24.93 -5.42
N TRP A 47 3.00 24.22 -4.62
CA TRP A 47 3.61 22.95 -5.01
C TRP A 47 2.53 21.90 -5.34
N LEU A 48 1.52 21.74 -4.48
CA LEU A 48 0.42 20.80 -4.73
C LEU A 48 -0.38 21.19 -5.98
N GLU A 49 -0.65 22.48 -6.19
CA GLU A 49 -1.29 22.99 -7.42
C GLU A 49 -0.48 22.66 -8.68
N LEU A 50 0.85 22.75 -8.62
CA LEU A 50 1.73 22.41 -9.75
C LEU A 50 1.72 20.91 -10.04
N VAL A 51 1.90 20.08 -9.00
CA VAL A 51 1.94 18.61 -9.12
C VAL A 51 0.59 18.05 -9.59
N SER A 52 -0.52 18.69 -9.19
CA SER A 52 -1.87 18.27 -9.56
C SER A 52 -2.43 18.96 -10.81
N HIS A 53 -1.64 19.80 -11.47
CA HIS A 53 -2.12 20.53 -12.64
C HIS A 53 -2.47 19.58 -13.78
N ARG A 54 -3.66 19.74 -14.39
CA ARG A 54 -4.20 18.83 -15.42
C ARG A 54 -3.24 18.53 -16.58
N VAL A 55 -2.51 19.54 -17.06
CA VAL A 55 -1.55 19.38 -18.18
C VAL A 55 -0.31 18.61 -17.71
N PHE A 56 0.14 18.85 -16.48
CA PHE A 56 1.27 18.13 -15.90
C PHE A 56 0.91 16.65 -15.71
N LEU A 57 -0.24 16.35 -15.10
CA LEU A 57 -0.74 14.97 -14.95
C LEU A 57 -0.90 14.26 -16.31
N GLY A 58 -1.52 14.91 -17.29
CA GLY A 58 -1.70 14.33 -18.63
C GLY A 58 -0.36 14.01 -19.30
N ARG A 59 0.64 14.89 -19.20
CA ARG A 59 1.98 14.65 -19.76
C ARG A 59 2.70 13.51 -19.03
N VAL A 60 2.68 13.50 -17.69
CA VAL A 60 3.42 12.54 -16.88
C VAL A 60 2.80 11.14 -16.90
N LEU A 61 1.47 11.04 -16.80
CA LEU A 61 0.78 9.76 -16.60
C LEU A 61 0.16 9.19 -17.87
N ALA A 62 -0.26 10.03 -18.84
CA ALA A 62 -0.97 9.59 -20.04
C ALA A 62 -0.08 9.60 -21.30
N LEU A 63 0.58 10.72 -21.59
CA LEU A 63 1.24 10.95 -22.88
C LEU A 63 2.66 10.40 -22.95
N THR A 64 3.32 10.20 -21.79
CA THR A 64 4.68 9.63 -21.78
C THR A 64 4.64 8.14 -22.08
N PRO A 65 5.28 7.67 -23.17
CA PRO A 65 5.20 6.28 -23.59
C PRO A 65 5.85 5.34 -22.55
N GLN A 66 5.37 4.10 -22.53
CA GLN A 66 5.89 3.03 -21.66
C GLN A 66 5.90 3.39 -20.17
N GLN A 67 5.09 4.37 -19.73
CA GLN A 67 4.96 4.76 -18.33
C GLN A 67 6.29 5.24 -17.72
N LYS A 68 7.25 5.71 -18.53
CA LYS A 68 8.62 6.04 -18.07
C LYS A 68 8.66 7.12 -16.98
N ALA A 69 7.68 8.02 -16.96
CA ALA A 69 7.61 9.09 -15.98
C ALA A 69 6.79 8.74 -14.73
N TRP A 70 6.14 7.56 -14.67
CA TRP A 70 5.32 7.18 -13.51
C TRP A 70 6.14 7.14 -12.22
N GLY A 71 7.36 6.59 -12.26
CA GLY A 71 8.24 6.55 -11.08
C GLY A 71 8.58 7.94 -10.54
N MET A 72 8.72 8.92 -11.44
CA MET A 72 8.99 10.31 -11.07
C MET A 72 7.79 10.95 -10.38
N PHE A 73 6.58 10.68 -10.88
CA PHE A 73 5.36 11.16 -10.23
C PHE A 73 5.11 10.49 -8.88
N ALA A 74 5.33 9.17 -8.80
CA ALA A 74 5.25 8.44 -7.55
C ALA A 74 6.21 9.01 -6.50
N GLN A 75 7.41 9.43 -6.91
CA GLN A 75 8.34 10.12 -6.01
C GLN A 75 7.76 11.44 -5.47
N LEU A 76 7.13 12.26 -6.31
CA LEU A 76 6.49 13.50 -5.86
C LEU A 76 5.35 13.21 -4.86
N LEU A 77 4.50 12.21 -5.13
CA LEU A 77 3.47 11.81 -4.18
C LEU A 77 4.07 11.27 -2.87
N ASN A 78 5.17 10.52 -2.93
CA ASN A 78 5.89 10.08 -1.75
C ASN A 78 6.40 11.27 -0.92
N ASP A 79 6.90 12.33 -1.56
CA ASP A 79 7.34 13.54 -0.87
C ASP A 79 6.16 14.25 -0.16
N LEU A 80 5.00 14.32 -0.82
CA LEU A 80 3.77 14.85 -0.23
C LEU A 80 3.31 14.03 0.97
N PHE A 81 3.24 12.70 0.84
CA PHE A 81 2.80 11.83 1.94
C PHE A 81 3.78 11.85 3.11
N LYS A 82 5.09 11.89 2.85
CA LYS A 82 6.12 12.07 3.90
C LYS A 82 5.93 13.38 4.66
N TYR A 83 5.64 14.47 3.95
CA TYR A 83 5.38 15.76 4.59
C TYR A 83 4.11 15.73 5.45
N LEU A 84 3.04 15.12 4.95
CA LEU A 84 1.76 15.07 5.65
C LEU A 84 1.76 14.10 6.84
N ALA A 85 2.51 13.00 6.77
CA ALA A 85 2.49 11.92 7.75
C ALA A 85 2.58 12.36 9.22
N PRO A 86 3.56 13.19 9.66
CA PRO A 86 3.64 13.61 11.07
C PRO A 86 2.41 14.40 11.53
N PHE A 87 1.82 15.22 10.66
CA PHE A 87 0.62 15.97 11.00
C PHE A 87 -0.61 15.07 11.07
N LEU A 88 -0.75 14.14 10.11
CA LEU A 88 -1.91 13.26 10.01
C LEU A 88 -1.95 12.16 11.07
N ARG A 89 -0.84 11.88 11.77
CA ARG A 89 -0.82 11.01 12.96
C ARG A 89 -1.52 11.65 14.16
N ASN A 90 -1.58 12.98 14.20
CA ASN A 90 -2.27 13.70 15.26
C ASN A 90 -3.77 13.74 14.98
N VAL A 91 -4.58 13.64 16.03
CA VAL A 91 -6.04 13.69 15.94
C VAL A 91 -6.50 15.11 15.55
N ASP A 92 -5.85 16.13 16.12
CA ASP A 92 -6.17 17.53 15.87
C ASP A 92 -5.33 18.09 14.72
N LEU A 93 -5.99 18.39 13.61
CA LEU A 93 -5.38 19.01 12.44
C LEU A 93 -5.65 20.51 12.43
N GLU A 94 -4.59 21.31 12.33
CA GLU A 94 -4.74 22.76 12.11
C GLU A 94 -5.39 23.06 10.76
N LYS A 95 -6.11 24.19 10.66
CA LYS A 95 -6.83 24.61 9.45
C LYS A 95 -5.98 24.56 8.17
N PRO A 96 -4.70 25.01 8.16
CA PRO A 96 -3.87 24.91 6.97
C PRO A 96 -3.63 23.45 6.53
N ILE A 97 -3.33 22.55 7.47
CA ILE A 97 -3.15 21.13 7.15
C ILE A 97 -4.45 20.49 6.67
N GLN A 98 -5.61 20.87 7.24
CA GLN A 98 -6.90 20.39 6.75
C GLN A 98 -7.15 20.77 5.28
N LEU A 99 -6.79 21.99 4.87
CA LEU A 99 -6.91 22.43 3.48
C LEU A 99 -5.99 21.61 2.56
N LEU A 100 -4.74 21.39 2.98
CA LEU A 100 -3.78 20.59 2.21
C LEU A 100 -4.22 19.11 2.10
N TYR A 101 -4.77 18.55 3.18
CA TYR A 101 -5.36 17.21 3.20
C TYR A 101 -6.55 17.10 2.23
N LYS A 102 -7.48 18.06 2.25
CA LYS A 102 -8.60 18.10 1.27
C LYS A 102 -8.10 18.20 -0.17
N GLY A 103 -7.06 19.01 -0.41
CA GLY A 103 -6.39 19.07 -1.72
C GLY A 103 -5.84 17.70 -2.12
N THR A 104 -5.14 17.03 -1.21
CA THR A 104 -4.55 15.70 -1.43
C THR A 104 -5.63 14.64 -1.75
N LEU A 105 -6.77 14.66 -1.05
CA LEU A 105 -7.90 13.78 -1.36
C LEU A 105 -8.45 14.02 -2.77
N ARG A 106 -8.54 15.29 -3.22
CA ARG A 106 -8.97 15.61 -4.59
C ARG A 106 -7.99 15.08 -5.63
N VAL A 107 -6.69 15.20 -5.38
CA VAL A 107 -5.66 14.63 -6.27
C VAL A 107 -5.80 13.12 -6.33
N LEU A 108 -5.92 12.43 -5.18
CA LEU A 108 -6.12 10.98 -5.14
C LEU A 108 -7.40 10.53 -5.84
N LEU A 109 -8.49 11.30 -5.74
CA LEU A 109 -9.74 11.03 -6.46
C LEU A 109 -9.57 11.12 -7.98
N VAL A 110 -8.88 12.16 -8.47
CA VAL A 110 -8.55 12.29 -9.90
C VAL A 110 -7.68 11.13 -10.36
N LEU A 111 -6.65 10.77 -9.59
CA LEU A 111 -5.78 9.63 -9.90
C LEU A 111 -6.54 8.31 -9.91
N LEU A 112 -7.44 8.08 -8.97
CA LEU A 112 -8.27 6.89 -8.92
C LEU A 112 -9.20 6.78 -10.14
N HIS A 113 -9.79 7.89 -10.57
CA HIS A 113 -10.70 7.91 -11.70
C HIS A 113 -9.97 7.77 -13.05
N ASP A 114 -8.94 8.58 -13.28
CA ASP A 114 -8.28 8.72 -14.59
C ASP A 114 -7.10 7.76 -14.78
N PHE A 115 -6.42 7.40 -13.69
CA PHE A 115 -5.15 6.63 -13.69
C PHE A 115 -5.12 5.53 -12.61
N PRO A 116 -6.15 4.67 -12.49
CA PRO A 116 -6.21 3.67 -11.42
C PRO A 116 -5.02 2.70 -11.45
N GLU A 117 -4.52 2.31 -12.63
CA GLU A 117 -3.36 1.40 -12.75
C GLU A 117 -2.09 1.99 -12.11
N PHE A 118 -1.92 3.31 -12.15
CA PHE A 118 -0.81 3.97 -11.47
C PHE A 118 -0.93 3.80 -9.94
N LEU A 119 -2.11 4.01 -9.37
CA LEU A 119 -2.33 3.76 -7.95
C LEU A 119 -2.17 2.28 -7.61
N CYS A 120 -2.59 1.35 -8.48
CA CYS A 120 -2.40 -0.08 -8.28
C CYS A 120 -0.92 -0.47 -8.16
N ASP A 121 -0.10 0.00 -9.10
CA ASP A 121 1.31 -0.38 -9.23
C ASP A 121 2.17 0.16 -8.08
N TYR A 122 1.84 1.36 -7.58
CA TYR A 122 2.57 2.06 -6.50
C TYR A 122 1.91 1.98 -5.12
N HIS A 123 0.78 1.26 -4.98
CA HIS A 123 -0.01 1.19 -3.74
C HIS A 123 0.83 0.89 -2.49
N TYR A 124 1.80 -0.02 -2.60
CA TYR A 124 2.64 -0.46 -1.49
C TYR A 124 3.46 0.70 -0.93
N GLY A 125 4.19 1.41 -1.81
CA GLY A 125 5.02 2.54 -1.40
C GLY A 125 4.19 3.67 -0.78
N PHE A 126 3.01 3.95 -1.32
CA PHE A 126 2.12 4.97 -0.75
C PHE A 126 1.57 4.56 0.61
N CYS A 127 1.08 3.32 0.75
CA CYS A 127 0.55 2.81 2.02
C CYS A 127 1.60 2.68 3.12
N ASP A 128 2.88 2.61 2.76
CA ASP A 128 4.00 2.58 3.71
C ASP A 128 4.30 3.96 4.33
N LEU A 129 3.94 5.03 3.61
CA LEU A 129 4.14 6.42 4.04
C LEU A 129 2.90 7.04 4.69
N ILE A 130 1.71 6.60 4.28
CA ILE A 130 0.44 7.09 4.79
C ILE A 130 0.13 6.43 6.15
N PRO A 131 -0.04 7.21 7.24
CA PRO A 131 -0.37 6.67 8.55
C PRO A 131 -1.62 5.77 8.56
N ALA A 132 -1.63 4.76 9.43
CA ALA A 132 -2.71 3.76 9.47
C ALA A 132 -4.09 4.35 9.74
N ASN A 133 -4.16 5.45 10.52
CA ASN A 133 -5.39 6.18 10.84
C ASN A 133 -5.93 7.02 9.65
N CYS A 134 -5.17 7.21 8.56
CA CYS A 134 -5.62 7.93 7.36
C CYS A 134 -6.45 7.03 6.44
N ILE A 135 -7.53 6.46 6.97
CA ILE A 135 -8.33 5.42 6.32
C ILE A 135 -8.81 5.85 4.94
N GLN A 136 -9.37 7.06 4.79
CA GLN A 136 -9.89 7.54 3.50
C GLN A 136 -8.82 7.59 2.40
N MET A 137 -7.61 8.08 2.73
CA MET A 137 -6.51 8.15 1.76
C MET A 137 -6.09 6.75 1.31
N ARG A 138 -5.96 5.82 2.26
CA ARG A 138 -5.59 4.43 1.96
C ARG A 138 -6.69 3.76 1.15
N ASN A 139 -7.97 3.96 1.48
CA ASN A 139 -9.07 3.40 0.72
C ASN A 139 -9.09 3.91 -0.73
N LEU A 140 -8.80 5.19 -0.99
CA LEU A 140 -8.69 5.70 -2.36
C LEU A 140 -7.60 4.96 -3.16
N ILE A 141 -6.46 4.67 -2.55
CA ILE A 141 -5.35 3.95 -3.20
C ILE A 141 -5.69 2.46 -3.36
N LEU A 142 -6.18 1.82 -2.30
CA LEU A 142 -6.44 0.38 -2.23
C LEU A 142 -7.68 -0.05 -3.01
N SER A 143 -8.58 0.89 -3.32
CA SER A 143 -9.73 0.66 -4.19
C SER A 143 -9.38 0.78 -5.68
N ALA A 144 -8.16 1.17 -6.03
CA ALA A 144 -7.74 1.20 -7.43
C ALA A 144 -7.57 -0.21 -7.99
N PHE A 145 -8.05 -0.44 -9.21
CA PHE A 145 -7.93 -1.71 -9.94
C PHE A 145 -7.78 -1.47 -11.45
N PRO A 146 -7.22 -2.43 -12.21
CA PRO A 146 -7.05 -2.27 -13.66
C PRO A 146 -8.37 -2.06 -14.40
N ARG A 147 -8.48 -1.06 -15.28
CA ARG A 147 -9.75 -0.68 -15.94
C ARG A 147 -10.41 -1.77 -16.78
N HIS A 148 -9.63 -2.72 -17.27
CA HIS A 148 -10.15 -3.84 -18.07
C HIS A 148 -10.81 -4.93 -17.21
N MET A 149 -10.57 -4.92 -15.90
CA MET A 149 -11.15 -5.88 -14.97
C MET A 149 -12.59 -5.49 -14.61
N ARG A 150 -13.49 -6.47 -14.61
CA ARG A 150 -14.86 -6.31 -14.11
C ARG A 150 -14.96 -6.96 -12.75
N LEU A 151 -15.18 -6.16 -11.71
CA LEU A 151 -15.33 -6.66 -10.35
C LEU A 151 -16.70 -7.33 -10.20
N PRO A 152 -16.78 -8.57 -9.69
CA PRO A 152 -18.06 -9.14 -9.29
C PRO A 152 -18.63 -8.36 -8.10
N ASP A 153 -19.94 -8.21 -8.03
CA ASP A 153 -20.58 -7.52 -6.90
C ASP A 153 -20.36 -8.32 -5.60
N PRO A 154 -19.68 -7.75 -4.58
CA PRO A 154 -19.44 -8.41 -3.29
C PRO A 154 -20.72 -8.89 -2.59
N PHE A 155 -21.87 -8.25 -2.86
CA PHE A 155 -23.15 -8.59 -2.23
C PHE A 155 -23.95 -9.66 -3.00
N THR A 156 -23.38 -10.23 -4.06
CA THR A 156 -24.00 -11.34 -4.80
C THR A 156 -24.17 -12.54 -3.87
N PRO A 157 -25.40 -13.06 -3.66
CA PRO A 157 -25.61 -14.25 -2.83
C PRO A 157 -24.79 -15.44 -3.34
N ASN A 158 -24.07 -16.12 -2.45
CA ASN A 158 -23.23 -17.27 -2.77
C ASN A 158 -22.13 -16.98 -3.81
N LEU A 159 -21.54 -15.78 -3.79
CA LEU A 159 -20.37 -15.45 -4.61
C LEU A 159 -19.24 -16.48 -4.39
N LYS A 160 -18.92 -17.25 -5.43
CA LYS A 160 -17.84 -18.23 -5.40
C LYS A 160 -16.51 -17.57 -5.75
N VAL A 161 -15.87 -16.94 -4.76
CA VAL A 161 -14.57 -16.27 -4.94
C VAL A 161 -13.50 -17.24 -5.48
N GLU A 162 -13.50 -18.49 -5.00
CA GLU A 162 -12.57 -19.54 -5.43
C GLU A 162 -12.69 -19.92 -6.92
N ALA A 163 -13.80 -19.55 -7.58
CA ALA A 163 -14.03 -19.83 -9.00
C ALA A 163 -13.53 -18.70 -9.92
N LEU A 164 -13.10 -17.57 -9.37
CA LEU A 164 -12.61 -16.44 -10.15
C LEU A 164 -11.21 -16.74 -10.71
N PRO A 165 -10.98 -16.68 -12.03
CA PRO A 165 -9.67 -17.00 -12.60
C PRO A 165 -8.56 -16.05 -12.12
N GLU A 166 -8.91 -14.80 -11.80
CA GLU A 166 -7.98 -13.75 -11.39
C GLU A 166 -7.28 -14.06 -10.06
N ILE A 167 -7.86 -14.89 -9.18
CA ILE A 167 -7.28 -15.22 -7.87
C ILE A 167 -5.98 -16.04 -7.98
N THR A 168 -5.66 -16.54 -9.17
CA THR A 168 -4.38 -17.24 -9.41
C THR A 168 -3.29 -16.29 -9.90
N GLN A 169 -3.64 -15.07 -10.31
CA GLN A 169 -2.73 -14.10 -10.90
C GLN A 169 -2.19 -13.15 -9.82
N ALA A 170 -0.87 -13.03 -9.75
CA ALA A 170 -0.23 -12.09 -8.83
C ALA A 170 -0.42 -10.64 -9.32
N PRO A 171 -0.76 -9.69 -8.42
CA PRO A 171 -0.78 -8.29 -8.77
C PRO A 171 0.65 -7.77 -8.99
N ARG A 172 0.80 -6.75 -9.84
CA ARG A 172 2.08 -6.06 -9.99
C ARG A 172 2.40 -5.23 -8.76
N VAL A 173 3.63 -5.33 -8.27
CA VAL A 173 4.17 -4.51 -7.16
C VAL A 173 5.52 -3.96 -7.59
N LEU A 174 5.62 -2.63 -7.78
CA LEU A 174 6.85 -2.01 -8.28
C LEU A 174 7.88 -1.69 -7.20
N THR A 175 7.47 -1.62 -5.94
CA THR A 175 8.37 -1.36 -4.81
C THR A 175 9.13 -2.65 -4.45
N ASN A 176 10.45 -2.57 -4.32
CA ASN A 176 11.27 -3.69 -3.85
C ASN A 176 11.15 -3.87 -2.32
N PHE A 177 9.99 -4.33 -1.86
CA PHE A 177 9.72 -4.53 -0.43
C PHE A 177 10.68 -5.52 0.22
N ALA A 178 11.20 -6.51 -0.51
CA ALA A 178 12.19 -7.45 0.01
C ALA A 178 13.49 -6.75 0.46
N SER A 179 13.86 -5.63 -0.15
CA SER A 179 15.05 -4.86 0.24
C SER A 179 14.89 -4.11 1.58
N VAL A 180 13.65 -3.88 2.00
CA VAL A 180 13.29 -3.24 3.29
C VAL A 180 13.50 -4.20 4.47
N ILE A 181 13.54 -5.51 4.21
CA ILE A 181 13.80 -6.53 5.24
C ILE A 181 15.28 -6.47 5.63
N GLN A 182 15.57 -5.62 6.59
CA GLN A 182 16.88 -5.39 7.17
C GLN A 182 16.84 -5.65 8.69
N PRO A 183 17.96 -6.08 9.29
CA PRO A 183 19.26 -6.34 8.67
C PRO A 183 19.26 -7.60 7.78
N GLN A 184 20.25 -7.73 6.90
CA GLN A 184 20.37 -8.90 6.00
C GLN A 184 20.49 -10.24 6.75
N SER A 185 20.99 -10.23 7.99
CA SER A 185 20.97 -11.41 8.88
C SER A 185 19.53 -11.85 9.15
N PHE A 186 18.67 -10.93 9.60
CA PHE A 186 17.25 -11.20 9.83
C PHE A 186 16.56 -11.76 8.59
N LYS A 187 16.85 -11.19 7.40
CA LYS A 187 16.32 -11.74 6.14
C LYS A 187 16.77 -13.20 5.90
N LYS A 188 18.05 -13.52 6.13
CA LYS A 188 18.56 -14.89 5.99
C LYS A 188 17.90 -15.86 6.98
N ASP A 189 17.70 -15.41 8.22
CA ASP A 189 17.06 -16.22 9.26
C ASP A 189 15.58 -16.47 8.94
N LEU A 190 14.88 -15.44 8.43
CA LEU A 190 13.52 -15.57 7.90
C LEU A 190 13.44 -16.57 6.74
N ASP A 191 14.31 -16.44 5.74
CA ASP A 191 14.36 -17.35 4.59
C ASP A 191 14.70 -18.79 5.03
N SER A 192 15.60 -18.93 6.00
CA SER A 192 15.94 -20.22 6.62
C SER A 192 14.73 -20.84 7.31
N TYR A 193 14.04 -20.08 8.18
CA TYR A 193 12.85 -20.55 8.89
C TYR A 193 11.72 -20.92 7.94
N ILE A 194 11.46 -20.12 6.90
CA ILE A 194 10.46 -20.44 5.88
C ILE A 194 10.77 -21.80 5.21
N LYS A 195 12.04 -22.07 4.91
CA LYS A 195 12.48 -23.28 4.22
C LYS A 195 12.53 -24.53 5.11
N THR A 196 13.03 -24.40 6.33
CA THR A 196 13.33 -25.55 7.22
C THR A 196 12.32 -25.71 8.34
N ARG A 197 11.48 -24.70 8.60
CA ARG A 197 10.58 -24.60 9.76
C ARG A 197 11.32 -24.74 11.09
N ALA A 198 12.58 -24.30 11.13
CA ALA A 198 13.45 -24.37 12.31
C ALA A 198 14.49 -23.24 12.31
N PRO A 199 14.95 -22.77 13.49
CA PRO A 199 14.48 -23.14 14.83
C PRO A 199 13.20 -22.39 15.22
N VAL A 200 12.39 -22.96 16.12
CA VAL A 200 11.18 -22.30 16.67
C VAL A 200 11.52 -21.00 17.41
N THR A 201 12.75 -20.86 17.93
CA THR A 201 13.23 -19.65 18.59
C THR A 201 13.21 -18.42 17.69
N PHE A 202 13.26 -18.59 16.36
CA PHE A 202 13.08 -17.50 15.41
C PHE A 202 11.76 -16.75 15.64
N LEU A 203 10.67 -17.48 15.95
CA LEU A 203 9.37 -16.89 16.21
C LEU A 203 9.39 -16.03 17.49
N SER A 204 10.01 -16.52 18.56
CA SER A 204 10.13 -15.75 19.81
C SER A 204 10.99 -14.48 19.67
N GLU A 205 11.93 -14.47 18.72
CA GLU A 205 12.79 -13.31 18.43
C GLU A 205 12.19 -12.36 17.38
N LEU A 206 11.09 -12.77 16.74
CA LEU A 206 10.47 -12.01 15.67
C LEU A 206 9.89 -10.68 16.17
N ARG A 207 9.22 -10.71 17.33
CA ARG A 207 8.67 -9.51 17.96
C ARG A 207 9.75 -8.47 18.25
N SER A 208 10.87 -8.89 18.85
CA SER A 208 11.97 -7.96 19.17
C SER A 208 12.62 -7.40 17.90
N SER A 209 12.74 -8.22 16.86
CA SER A 209 13.25 -7.78 15.55
C SER A 209 12.38 -6.72 14.86
N LEU A 210 11.07 -6.70 15.16
CA LEU A 210 10.11 -5.74 14.61
C LEU A 210 10.00 -4.44 15.42
N GLN A 211 10.52 -4.41 16.65
CA GLN A 211 10.51 -3.22 17.50
C GLN A 211 11.65 -2.28 17.12
N ALA A 212 11.32 -0.99 16.94
CA ALA A 212 12.28 0.06 16.61
C ALA A 212 12.64 0.91 17.83
N THR A 213 11.64 1.25 18.64
CA THR A 213 11.79 2.12 19.82
C THR A 213 10.90 1.62 20.95
N THR A 214 11.06 2.19 22.14
CA THR A 214 10.15 1.96 23.27
C THR A 214 9.04 3.00 23.36
N GLU A 215 9.06 4.04 22.51
CA GLU A 215 8.11 5.14 22.55
C GLU A 215 6.70 4.68 22.08
N PRO A 216 5.64 4.89 22.89
CA PRO A 216 4.28 4.55 22.50
C PRO A 216 3.87 5.20 21.18
N GLY A 217 3.28 4.44 20.25
CA GLY A 217 2.87 4.93 18.93
C GLY A 217 3.99 5.01 17.88
N MET A 218 5.24 4.74 18.27
CA MET A 218 6.40 4.59 17.38
C MET A 218 7.20 3.32 17.71
N ARG A 219 6.58 2.37 18.42
CA ARG A 219 7.27 1.20 18.99
C ARG A 219 7.76 0.26 17.91
N TYR A 220 7.02 0.14 16.82
CA TYR A 220 7.27 -0.83 15.75
C TYR A 220 7.81 -0.17 14.48
N ASN A 221 8.71 -0.89 13.80
CA ASN A 221 9.15 -0.55 12.46
C ASN A 221 8.04 -0.92 11.46
N VAL A 222 7.14 0.03 11.17
CA VAL A 222 6.00 -0.19 10.26
C VAL A 222 6.44 -0.64 8.86
N PRO A 223 7.45 -0.02 8.22
CA PRO A 223 7.96 -0.51 6.93
C PRO A 223 8.44 -1.97 6.96
N LEU A 224 9.16 -2.37 8.02
CA LEU A 224 9.61 -3.75 8.17
C LEU A 224 8.44 -4.71 8.38
N MET A 225 7.43 -4.33 9.18
CA MET A 225 6.21 -5.11 9.37
C MET A 225 5.47 -5.32 8.05
N ASN A 226 5.26 -4.26 7.27
CA ASN A 226 4.61 -4.32 5.96
C ASN A 226 5.38 -5.23 4.99
N ALA A 227 6.72 -5.09 4.98
CA ALA A 227 7.60 -5.88 4.11
C ALA A 227 7.59 -7.35 4.50
N LEU A 228 7.67 -7.66 5.80
CA LEU A 228 7.60 -9.01 6.34
C LEU A 228 6.28 -9.67 5.93
N VAL A 229 5.14 -9.01 6.17
CA VAL A 229 3.82 -9.57 5.86
C VAL A 229 3.67 -9.88 4.37
N LEU A 230 3.99 -8.91 3.51
CA LEU A 230 3.90 -9.12 2.06
C LEU A 230 4.88 -10.19 1.59
N TYR A 231 6.12 -10.19 2.09
CA TYR A 231 7.12 -11.19 1.72
C TYR A 231 6.71 -12.59 2.12
N VAL A 232 6.31 -12.83 3.37
CA VAL A 232 5.85 -14.13 3.85
C VAL A 232 4.64 -14.61 3.04
N GLY A 233 3.66 -13.74 2.77
CA GLY A 233 2.51 -14.10 1.96
C GLY A 233 2.86 -14.46 0.52
N THR A 234 3.74 -13.69 -0.14
CA THR A 234 4.18 -14.02 -1.51
C THR A 234 4.99 -15.31 -1.58
N GLN A 235 5.85 -15.59 -0.59
CA GLN A 235 6.55 -16.88 -0.49
C GLN A 235 5.57 -18.04 -0.27
N ALA A 236 4.54 -17.85 0.57
CA ALA A 236 3.52 -18.86 0.82
C ALA A 236 2.70 -19.18 -0.43
N ILE A 237 2.27 -18.16 -1.18
CA ILE A 237 1.55 -18.34 -2.46
C ILE A 237 2.42 -19.12 -3.44
N ALA A 238 3.68 -18.73 -3.62
CA ALA A 238 4.61 -19.41 -4.52
C ALA A 238 4.85 -20.88 -4.10
N TYR A 239 5.00 -21.13 -2.80
CA TYR A 239 5.16 -22.48 -2.25
C TYR A 239 3.93 -23.35 -2.53
N ILE A 240 2.72 -22.85 -2.29
CA ILE A 240 1.47 -23.58 -2.55
C ILE A 240 1.32 -23.88 -4.05
N GLN A 241 1.56 -22.88 -4.90
CA GLN A 241 1.50 -23.03 -6.36
C GLN A 241 2.53 -24.02 -6.91
N SER A 242 3.73 -24.08 -6.31
CA SER A 242 4.76 -25.06 -6.70
C SER A 242 4.35 -26.52 -6.46
N LYS A 243 3.35 -26.75 -5.59
CA LYS A 243 2.74 -28.08 -5.36
C LYS A 243 1.54 -28.35 -6.28
N GLY A 244 1.24 -27.47 -7.23
CA GLY A 244 0.06 -27.57 -8.09
C GLY A 244 -1.25 -27.27 -7.37
N LEU A 245 -1.21 -26.59 -6.23
CA LEU A 245 -2.38 -26.23 -5.42
C LEU A 245 -2.68 -24.73 -5.54
N THR A 246 -3.91 -24.34 -5.21
CA THR A 246 -4.30 -22.94 -5.04
C THR A 246 -4.41 -22.59 -3.55
N PRO A 247 -4.12 -21.33 -3.16
CA PRO A 247 -4.43 -20.85 -1.82
C PRO A 247 -5.91 -21.07 -1.49
N SER A 248 -6.19 -21.62 -0.32
CA SER A 248 -7.52 -21.83 0.25
C SER A 248 -7.40 -21.97 1.77
N MET A 249 -8.53 -22.01 2.48
CA MET A 249 -8.53 -22.17 3.94
C MET A 249 -7.81 -23.43 4.44
N SER A 250 -7.69 -24.48 3.61
CA SER A 250 -6.99 -25.73 4.00
C SER A 250 -5.54 -25.76 3.54
N THR A 251 -5.15 -25.04 2.49
CA THR A 251 -3.78 -25.11 1.93
C THR A 251 -2.83 -24.09 2.54
N ILE A 252 -3.35 -23.00 3.12
CA ILE A 252 -2.52 -21.97 3.77
C ILE A 252 -2.02 -22.38 5.17
N THR A 253 -2.67 -23.37 5.79
CA THR A 253 -2.46 -23.74 7.20
C THR A 253 -1.28 -24.69 7.38
N HIS A 254 -0.89 -24.92 8.64
CA HIS A 254 0.15 -25.88 9.03
C HIS A 254 1.49 -25.72 8.27
N SER A 255 1.84 -24.48 7.92
CA SER A 255 3.05 -24.13 7.17
C SER A 255 3.94 -23.18 7.98
N SER A 256 5.24 -23.16 7.69
CA SER A 256 6.19 -22.21 8.29
C SER A 256 5.74 -20.75 8.12
N HIS A 257 5.08 -20.43 7.00
CA HIS A 257 4.50 -19.11 6.73
C HIS A 257 3.37 -18.77 7.70
N MET A 258 2.45 -19.71 7.95
CA MET A 258 1.33 -19.49 8.87
C MET A 258 1.79 -19.46 10.33
N ASP A 259 2.83 -20.23 10.68
CA ASP A 259 3.42 -20.17 12.03
C ASP A 259 3.88 -18.74 12.37
N ILE A 260 4.47 -18.03 11.40
CA ILE A 260 4.86 -16.62 11.55
C ILE A 260 3.64 -15.74 11.83
N PHE A 261 2.57 -15.87 11.04
CA PHE A 261 1.37 -15.05 11.22
C PHE A 261 0.61 -15.35 12.51
N GLN A 262 0.47 -16.62 12.89
CA GLN A 262 -0.15 -17.01 14.16
C GLN A 262 0.68 -16.51 15.35
N ASN A 263 2.01 -16.64 15.28
CA ASN A 263 2.88 -16.12 16.33
C ASN A 263 2.76 -14.60 16.46
N LEU A 264 2.80 -13.84 15.35
CA LEU A 264 2.59 -12.38 15.38
C LEU A 264 1.21 -12.00 15.92
N ALA A 265 0.16 -12.75 15.58
CA ALA A 265 -1.18 -12.51 16.10
C ALA A 265 -1.26 -12.69 17.63
N VAL A 266 -0.53 -13.65 18.20
CA VAL A 266 -0.57 -13.94 19.64
C VAL A 266 0.44 -13.10 20.44
N ASP A 267 1.69 -13.04 20.00
CA ASP A 267 2.82 -12.52 20.79
C ASP A 267 2.96 -10.99 20.72
N LEU A 268 2.45 -10.34 19.67
CA LEU A 268 2.43 -8.88 19.60
C LEU A 268 1.45 -8.28 20.62
N ASP A 269 1.82 -7.11 21.13
CA ASP A 269 0.90 -6.28 21.90
C ASP A 269 -0.17 -5.64 21.00
N THR A 270 -1.11 -4.90 21.59
CA THR A 270 -2.24 -4.27 20.89
C THR A 270 -1.78 -3.37 19.73
N GLU A 271 -0.69 -2.61 19.89
CA GLU A 271 -0.14 -1.71 18.87
C GLU A 271 0.47 -2.52 17.71
N GLY A 272 1.34 -3.48 18.03
CA GLY A 272 1.97 -4.33 17.03
C GLY A 272 0.94 -5.15 16.25
N ARG A 273 -0.04 -5.73 16.95
CA ARG A 273 -1.12 -6.49 16.32
C ARG A 273 -1.98 -5.62 15.41
N TYR A 274 -2.30 -4.40 15.82
CA TYR A 274 -3.02 -3.44 14.96
C TYR A 274 -2.26 -3.13 13.67
N LEU A 275 -0.94 -2.91 13.75
CA LEU A 275 -0.09 -2.65 12.58
C LEU A 275 0.04 -3.89 11.68
N PHE A 276 0.22 -5.07 12.26
CA PHE A 276 0.26 -6.36 11.57
C PHE A 276 -1.03 -6.64 10.80
N LEU A 277 -2.18 -6.50 11.44
CA LEU A 277 -3.48 -6.69 10.80
C LEU A 277 -3.74 -5.64 9.72
N ASN A 278 -3.29 -4.40 9.92
CA ASN A 278 -3.32 -3.36 8.89
C ASN A 278 -2.45 -3.72 7.67
N ALA A 279 -1.28 -4.34 7.89
CA ALA A 279 -0.39 -4.79 6.82
C ALA A 279 -1.05 -5.90 5.97
N ILE A 280 -1.77 -6.83 6.60
CA ILE A 280 -2.60 -7.85 5.93
C ILE A 280 -3.74 -7.17 5.16
N ALA A 281 -4.50 -6.30 5.83
CA ALA A 281 -5.67 -5.64 5.24
C ALA A 281 -5.34 -4.73 4.04
N ASN A 282 -4.11 -4.22 3.93
CA ASN A 282 -3.66 -3.49 2.73
C ASN A 282 -3.61 -4.34 1.47
N GLN A 283 -3.57 -5.67 1.61
CA GLN A 283 -3.52 -6.58 0.47
C GLN A 283 -4.92 -6.98 0.00
N LEU A 284 -5.97 -6.61 0.74
CA LEU A 284 -7.38 -6.88 0.41
C LEU A 284 -7.90 -5.85 -0.63
N ARG A 285 -7.52 -6.03 -1.90
CA ARG A 285 -7.78 -5.09 -3.01
C ARG A 285 -8.72 -5.72 -4.04
N TYR A 286 -8.43 -5.63 -5.33
CA TYR A 286 -9.21 -6.30 -6.39
C TYR A 286 -8.92 -7.81 -6.44
N PRO A 287 -9.70 -8.64 -7.17
CA PRO A 287 -9.41 -10.06 -7.35
C PRO A 287 -8.00 -10.32 -7.88
N ASN A 288 -7.15 -10.91 -7.04
CA ASN A 288 -5.79 -11.34 -7.36
C ASN A 288 -5.32 -12.35 -6.30
N SER A 289 -4.18 -13.02 -6.53
CA SER A 289 -3.68 -14.06 -5.61
C SER A 289 -3.30 -13.55 -4.23
N HIS A 290 -2.81 -12.31 -4.10
CA HIS A 290 -2.50 -11.73 -2.79
C HIS A 290 -3.80 -11.49 -2.01
N THR A 291 -4.78 -10.81 -2.64
CA THR A 291 -6.07 -10.54 -2.02
C THR A 291 -6.75 -11.81 -1.55
N HIS A 292 -6.75 -12.86 -2.36
CA HIS A 292 -7.32 -14.15 -1.94
C HIS A 292 -6.56 -14.77 -0.76
N TYR A 293 -5.23 -14.87 -0.85
CA TYR A 293 -4.40 -15.45 0.21
C TYR A 293 -4.55 -14.72 1.55
N PHE A 294 -4.49 -13.38 1.53
CA PHE A 294 -4.60 -12.56 2.73
C PHE A 294 -6.03 -12.51 3.27
N SER A 295 -7.05 -12.65 2.43
CA SER A 295 -8.45 -12.83 2.88
C SER A 295 -8.58 -14.14 3.67
N CYS A 296 -8.11 -15.27 3.11
CA CYS A 296 -8.11 -16.55 3.82
C CYS A 296 -7.25 -16.51 5.09
N THR A 297 -6.10 -15.85 5.05
CA THR A 297 -5.22 -15.69 6.23
C THR A 297 -5.95 -14.95 7.36
N LEU A 298 -6.61 -13.83 7.05
CA LEU A 298 -7.30 -13.05 8.07
C LEU A 298 -8.49 -13.81 8.68
N LEU A 299 -9.27 -14.50 7.84
CA LEU A 299 -10.39 -15.33 8.29
C LEU A 299 -9.92 -16.53 9.11
N TYR A 300 -8.79 -17.15 8.73
CA TYR A 300 -8.19 -18.24 9.50
C TYR A 300 -7.69 -17.76 10.86
N LEU A 301 -6.99 -16.62 10.92
CA LEU A 301 -6.56 -16.01 12.18
C LEU A 301 -7.74 -15.65 13.09
N PHE A 302 -8.88 -15.27 12.52
CA PHE A 302 -10.11 -15.02 13.28
C PHE A 302 -10.70 -16.32 13.85
N ALA A 303 -10.78 -17.37 13.03
CA ALA A 303 -11.37 -18.66 13.41
C ALA A 303 -10.53 -19.40 14.46
N GLU A 304 -9.21 -19.36 14.34
CA GLU A 304 -8.26 -20.04 15.24
C GLU A 304 -7.74 -19.15 16.38
N ALA A 305 -8.35 -17.99 16.60
CA ALA A 305 -7.95 -17.11 17.69
C ALA A 305 -8.27 -17.74 19.05
N ASN A 306 -7.25 -17.90 19.89
CA ASN A 306 -7.42 -18.38 21.26
C ASN A 306 -7.96 -17.33 22.24
N THR A 307 -8.04 -16.06 21.81
CA THR A 307 -8.54 -14.95 22.64
C THR A 307 -9.44 -14.02 21.84
N GLU A 308 -10.54 -13.57 22.44
CA GLU A 308 -11.48 -12.63 21.81
C GLU A 308 -10.81 -11.31 21.41
N ALA A 309 -9.75 -10.91 22.11
CA ALA A 309 -8.99 -9.69 21.78
C ALA A 309 -8.44 -9.68 20.35
N ILE A 310 -8.03 -10.85 19.81
CA ILE A 310 -7.55 -10.95 18.42
C ILE A 310 -8.72 -10.78 17.45
N GLN A 311 -9.86 -11.44 17.73
CA GLN A 311 -11.08 -11.35 16.92
C GLN A 311 -11.66 -9.92 16.91
N GLU A 312 -11.66 -9.25 18.06
CA GLU A 312 -12.06 -7.85 18.20
C GLU A 312 -11.16 -6.95 17.34
N GLN A 313 -9.84 -7.12 17.40
CA GLN A 313 -8.93 -6.30 16.59
C GLN A 313 -9.05 -6.57 15.09
N ILE A 314 -9.27 -7.81 14.66
CA ILE A 314 -9.56 -8.13 13.25
C ILE A 314 -10.84 -7.43 12.80
N THR A 315 -11.92 -7.59 13.56
CA THR A 315 -13.21 -6.93 13.30
C THR A 315 -13.05 -5.42 13.24
N ARG A 316 -12.32 -4.82 14.19
CA ARG A 316 -12.04 -3.38 14.23
C ARG A 316 -11.32 -2.90 12.98
N VAL A 317 -10.26 -3.59 12.54
CA VAL A 317 -9.47 -3.20 11.35
C VAL A 317 -10.30 -3.28 10.07
N LEU A 318 -11.17 -4.28 9.95
CA LEU A 318 -12.07 -4.38 8.80
C LEU A 318 -13.15 -3.30 8.86
N LEU A 319 -13.82 -3.15 10.01
CA LEU A 319 -14.93 -2.22 10.20
C LEU A 319 -14.50 -0.76 10.07
N GLU A 320 -13.37 -0.36 10.66
CA GLU A 320 -12.87 1.03 10.57
C GLU A 320 -12.60 1.45 9.11
N ARG A 321 -12.25 0.49 8.25
CA ARG A 321 -12.05 0.71 6.81
C ARG A 321 -13.35 0.75 6.01
N LEU A 322 -14.48 0.32 6.58
CA LEU A 322 -15.80 0.30 5.93
C LEU A 322 -16.72 1.42 6.39
N ILE A 323 -16.58 1.92 7.63
CA ILE A 323 -17.40 3.03 8.15
C ILE A 323 -17.09 4.39 7.52
N VAL A 324 -15.99 4.50 6.77
CA VAL A 324 -15.64 5.72 6.04
C VAL A 324 -16.42 5.84 4.73
N ASN A 325 -16.36 7.03 4.13
CA ASN A 325 -16.99 7.27 2.83
C ASN A 325 -16.34 6.40 1.74
N ARG A 326 -17.15 6.03 0.74
CA ARG A 326 -16.67 5.35 -0.48
C ARG A 326 -15.47 6.10 -1.09
N PRO A 327 -14.55 5.39 -1.76
CA PRO A 327 -14.63 3.96 -2.16
C PRO A 327 -14.19 2.99 -1.05
N HIS A 328 -14.54 1.71 -1.24
CA HIS A 328 -14.13 0.60 -0.39
C HIS A 328 -13.42 -0.45 -1.27
N PRO A 329 -12.25 -0.99 -0.85
CA PRO A 329 -11.59 -2.05 -1.60
C PRO A 329 -12.46 -3.31 -1.71
N TRP A 330 -12.47 -3.96 -2.88
CA TRP A 330 -13.33 -5.11 -3.14
C TRP A 330 -13.07 -6.28 -2.17
N GLY A 331 -11.81 -6.67 -1.99
CA GLY A 331 -11.40 -7.77 -1.14
C GLY A 331 -11.64 -7.49 0.34
N LEU A 332 -11.66 -6.21 0.74
CA LEU A 332 -12.06 -5.82 2.08
C LEU A 332 -13.55 -6.13 2.32
N LEU A 333 -14.42 -5.75 1.37
CA LEU A 333 -15.86 -6.04 1.42
C LEU A 333 -16.15 -7.54 1.36
N VAL A 334 -15.35 -8.31 0.64
CA VAL A 334 -15.51 -9.77 0.54
C VAL A 334 -15.04 -10.50 1.80
N THR A 335 -14.09 -9.92 2.53
CA THR A 335 -13.52 -10.53 3.74
C THR A 335 -14.33 -10.22 5.00
N PHE A 336 -14.97 -9.05 5.06
CA PHE A 336 -15.88 -8.66 6.15
C PHE A 336 -17.25 -9.30 5.95
#